data_AF-A0A369GU82-F1
#
_entry.id   AF-A0A369GU82-F1
#
_cell.length_a   1.000
_cell.length_b   1.000
_cell.length_c   1.000
_cell.angle_alpha   90.00
_cell.angle_beta   90.00
_cell.angle_gamma   90.00
#
_symmetry.space_group_name_H-M   'P 1'
#
loop_
_entity.id
_entity.type
_entity.pdbx_description
1 polymer ?
#
loop_
_entity_poly.entity_id
_entity_poly.type
_entity_poly.pdbx_seq_one_letter_code
_entity_poly.pdbx_strand_id
1 'polypeptide(L)'
;MGGKPSKVTAQDKAILDLKSQRDKLHQYQRRITLLTDKETDVARKLLARGDKKGALLALRRKKYQESLLSKTDAQLEQLEKLTANVEFARIQKDVVFGLQQGTKVLKEIHAEMGGIEHVEKLMGETADAIAYQQEVSDMLGGRISNQDEQEVEDELAALQADVAGESKELPSVPIARLPGRQTDAAQKSAEPTEPERPNMLAA
;
A
#
# COMPACT_ATOMS: atom_id res chain seq x y z
N MET A 1 -44.34 -18.89 -12.10
CA MET A 1 -42.92 -18.51 -11.97
C MET A 1 -42.64 -17.34 -12.91
N GLY A 2 -42.66 -16.11 -12.40
CA GLY A 2 -42.32 -14.91 -13.18
C GLY A 2 -40.82 -14.67 -13.08
N GLY A 3 -40.08 -14.94 -14.16
CA GLY A 3 -38.67 -14.58 -14.25
C GLY A 3 -38.51 -13.08 -14.05
N LYS A 4 -37.78 -12.67 -13.03
CA LYS A 4 -37.38 -11.26 -12.88
C LYS A 4 -36.65 -10.89 -14.17
N PRO A 5 -37.13 -9.92 -14.97
CA PRO A 5 -36.35 -9.46 -16.12
C PRO A 5 -35.01 -8.98 -15.57
N SER A 6 -33.91 -9.46 -16.14
CA SER A 6 -32.57 -8.97 -15.79
C SER A 6 -32.62 -7.45 -15.93
N LYS A 7 -32.59 -6.74 -14.79
CA LYS A 7 -32.75 -5.29 -14.79
C LYS A 7 -31.43 -4.70 -15.24
N VAL A 8 -31.24 -4.64 -16.56
CA VAL A 8 -30.18 -3.86 -17.19
C VAL A 8 -30.29 -2.45 -16.64
N THR A 9 -29.30 -2.04 -15.85
CA THR A 9 -29.32 -0.74 -15.20
C THR A 9 -28.95 0.35 -16.22
N ALA A 10 -29.25 1.62 -15.90
CA ALA A 10 -28.77 2.75 -16.71
C ALA A 10 -27.23 2.76 -16.81
N GLN A 11 -26.55 2.25 -15.78
CA GLN A 11 -25.09 2.10 -15.73
C GLN A 11 -24.62 1.05 -16.75
N ASP A 12 -25.29 -0.10 -16.83
CA ASP A 12 -24.95 -1.15 -17.79
C ASP A 12 -25.15 -0.69 -19.23
N LYS A 13 -26.19 0.12 -19.50
CA LYS A 13 -26.39 0.74 -20.82
C LYS A 13 -25.27 1.71 -21.17
N ALA A 14 -24.87 2.58 -20.24
CA ALA A 14 -23.76 3.51 -20.47
C ALA A 14 -22.42 2.79 -20.72
N ILE A 15 -22.14 1.72 -19.99
CA ILE A 15 -20.95 0.88 -20.19
C ILE A 15 -21.00 0.20 -21.57
N LEU A 16 -22.16 -0.30 -21.98
CA LEU A 16 -22.35 -0.89 -23.29
C LEU A 16 -22.11 0.13 -24.40
N ASP A 17 -22.64 1.34 -24.26
CA ASP A 17 -22.47 2.41 -25.25
C ASP A 17 -20.98 2.80 -25.39
N LEU A 18 -20.25 2.91 -24.27
CA LEU A 18 -18.80 3.16 -24.29
C LEU A 18 -18.03 2.03 -25.01
N LYS A 19 -18.36 0.77 -24.70
CA LYS A 19 -17.74 -0.41 -25.36
C LYS A 19 -18.09 -0.45 -26.85
N SER A 20 -19.33 -0.13 -27.23
CA SER A 20 -19.74 -0.03 -28.63
C SER A 20 -19.00 1.07 -29.39
N GLN A 21 -18.79 2.24 -28.76
CA GLN A 21 -18.01 3.33 -29.34
C GLN A 21 -16.55 2.94 -29.56
N ARG A 22 -15.92 2.28 -28.57
CA ARG A 22 -14.56 1.74 -28.71
C ARG A 22 -14.46 0.78 -29.89
N ASP A 23 -15.41 -0.16 -30.01
CA ASP A 23 -15.39 -1.14 -31.10
C ASP A 23 -15.55 -0.47 -32.48
N LYS A 24 -16.39 0.57 -32.57
CA LYS A 24 -16.52 1.39 -33.79
C LYS A 24 -15.23 2.13 -34.13
N LEU A 25 -14.52 2.69 -33.14
CA LEU A 25 -13.22 3.32 -33.36
C LEU A 25 -12.17 2.31 -33.85
N HIS A 26 -12.13 1.09 -33.31
CA HIS A 26 -11.25 0.03 -33.83
C HIS A 26 -11.59 -0.38 -35.27
N GLN A 27 -12.86 -0.39 -35.66
CA GLN A 27 -13.26 -0.64 -37.05
C GLN A 27 -12.80 0.51 -37.96
N TYR A 28 -12.95 1.76 -37.50
CA TYR A 28 -12.51 2.94 -38.22
C TYR A 28 -10.99 2.98 -38.39
N GLN A 29 -10.23 2.66 -37.33
CA GLN A 29 -8.78 2.52 -37.34
C GLN A 29 -8.33 1.53 -38.41
N ARG A 30 -8.89 0.31 -38.41
CA ARG A 30 -8.61 -0.71 -39.43
C ARG A 30 -8.90 -0.22 -40.85
N ARG A 31 -10.02 0.48 -41.04
CA ARG A 31 -10.40 1.04 -42.35
C ARG A 31 -9.41 2.11 -42.82
N ILE A 32 -8.96 3.01 -41.94
CA ILE A 32 -7.97 4.03 -42.27
C ILE A 32 -6.63 3.40 -42.59
N THR A 33 -6.15 2.43 -41.81
CA THR A 33 -4.88 1.76 -42.09
C THR A 33 -4.85 1.16 -43.49
N LEU A 34 -5.90 0.42 -43.87
CA LEU A 34 -6.03 -0.12 -45.22
C LEU A 34 -6.09 0.96 -46.32
N LEU A 35 -6.63 2.13 -46.01
CA LEU A 35 -6.68 3.25 -46.96
C LEU A 35 -5.29 3.88 -47.13
N THR A 36 -4.58 4.11 -46.03
CA THR A 36 -3.20 4.61 -46.00
C THR A 36 -2.28 3.70 -46.81
N ASP A 37 -2.39 2.37 -46.65
CA ASP A 37 -1.62 1.39 -47.42
C ASP A 37 -1.89 1.53 -48.93
N LYS A 38 -3.17 1.62 -49.33
CA LYS A 38 -3.54 1.85 -50.73
C LYS A 38 -2.98 3.16 -51.27
N GLU A 39 -2.98 4.22 -50.49
CA GLU A 39 -2.40 5.50 -50.91
C GLU A 39 -0.88 5.44 -51.06
N THR A 40 -0.19 4.64 -50.24
CA THR A 40 1.24 4.37 -50.46
C THR A 40 1.50 3.64 -51.76
N ASP A 41 0.68 2.65 -52.11
CA ASP A 41 0.80 1.92 -53.36
C ASP A 41 0.50 2.79 -54.58
N VAL A 42 -0.52 3.64 -54.49
CA VAL A 42 -0.83 4.63 -55.53
C VAL A 42 0.32 5.61 -55.70
N ALA A 43 0.89 6.13 -54.60
CA ALA A 43 2.05 7.01 -54.65
C ALA A 43 3.26 6.32 -55.32
N ARG A 44 3.55 5.05 -54.97
CA ARG A 44 4.61 4.25 -55.61
C ARG A 44 4.39 4.08 -57.10
N LYS A 45 3.15 3.76 -57.53
CA LYS A 45 2.79 3.60 -58.95
C LYS A 45 2.91 4.91 -59.74
N LEU A 46 2.52 6.04 -59.15
CA LEU A 46 2.62 7.36 -59.80
C LEU A 46 4.09 7.80 -59.95
N LEU A 47 4.93 7.53 -58.96
CA LEU A 47 6.37 7.76 -59.04
C LEU A 47 7.02 6.92 -60.15
N ALA A 48 6.65 5.65 -60.28
CA ALA A 48 7.16 4.77 -61.33
C ALA A 48 6.78 5.25 -62.75
N ARG A 49 5.67 5.98 -62.88
CA ARG A 49 5.20 6.60 -64.14
C ARG A 49 5.78 7.99 -64.39
N GLY A 50 6.60 8.52 -63.47
CA GLY A 50 7.19 9.86 -63.58
C GLY A 50 6.25 11.01 -63.19
N ASP A 51 5.01 10.74 -62.73
CA ASP A 51 4.08 11.78 -62.30
C ASP A 51 4.34 12.22 -60.85
N LYS A 52 5.27 13.15 -60.71
CA LYS A 52 5.66 13.74 -59.42
C LYS A 52 4.54 14.55 -58.76
N LYS A 53 3.68 15.21 -59.53
CA LYS A 53 2.59 16.05 -58.99
C LYS A 53 1.49 15.17 -58.40
N GLY A 54 1.10 14.11 -59.10
CA GLY A 54 0.16 13.11 -58.60
C GLY A 54 0.67 12.40 -57.35
N ALA A 55 1.95 12.01 -57.33
CA ALA A 55 2.57 11.38 -56.17
C ALA A 55 2.56 12.27 -54.92
N LEU A 56 2.86 13.57 -55.08
CA LEU A 56 2.80 14.54 -53.97
C LEU A 56 1.38 14.70 -53.41
N LEU A 57 0.35 14.67 -54.25
CA LEU A 57 -1.04 14.74 -53.81
C LEU A 57 -1.44 13.49 -53.00
N ALA A 58 -1.05 12.30 -53.47
CA ALA A 58 -1.28 11.05 -52.75
C ALA A 58 -0.58 11.04 -51.38
N LEU A 59 0.66 11.52 -51.30
CA LEU A 59 1.40 11.64 -50.04
C LEU A 59 0.77 12.65 -49.06
N ARG A 60 0.19 13.75 -49.57
CA ARG A 60 -0.55 14.70 -48.71
C ARG A 60 -1.81 14.08 -48.12
N ARG A 61 -2.56 13.30 -48.91
CA ARG A 61 -3.74 12.57 -48.42
C ARG A 61 -3.35 11.52 -47.37
N LYS A 62 -2.24 10.81 -47.60
CA LYS A 62 -1.69 9.84 -46.65
C LYS A 62 -1.39 10.51 -45.31
N LYS A 63 -0.69 11.64 -45.33
CA LYS A 63 -0.34 12.38 -44.12
C LYS A 63 -1.57 12.90 -43.35
N TYR A 64 -2.62 13.30 -44.07
CA TYR A 64 -3.88 13.67 -43.45
C TYR A 64 -4.57 12.47 -42.75
N GLN A 65 -4.56 11.30 -43.40
CA GLN A 65 -5.10 10.06 -42.82
C GLN A 65 -4.30 9.58 -41.62
N GLU A 66 -2.98 9.69 -41.64
CA GLU A 66 -2.12 9.43 -40.49
C GLU A 66 -2.43 10.37 -39.31
N SER A 67 -2.69 11.65 -39.57
CA SER A 67 -3.12 12.59 -38.53
C SER A 67 -4.49 12.20 -37.95
N LEU A 68 -5.42 11.75 -38.79
CA LEU A 68 -6.72 11.23 -38.33
C LEU A 68 -6.56 9.93 -37.52
N LEU A 69 -5.66 9.05 -37.92
CA LEU A 69 -5.33 7.83 -37.18
C LEU A 69 -4.81 8.16 -35.79
N SER A 70 -3.81 9.05 -35.70
CA SER A 70 -3.26 9.51 -34.43
C SER A 70 -4.31 10.14 -33.50
N LYS A 71 -5.24 10.94 -34.04
CA LYS A 71 -6.37 11.47 -33.26
C LYS A 71 -7.32 10.36 -32.78
N THR A 72 -7.56 9.37 -33.62
CA THR A 72 -8.41 8.20 -33.29
C THR A 72 -7.77 7.37 -32.19
N ASP A 73 -6.47 7.14 -32.25
CA ASP A 73 -5.72 6.38 -31.23
C ASP A 73 -5.77 7.10 -29.87
N ALA A 74 -5.59 8.43 -29.86
CA ALA A 74 -5.72 9.23 -28.64
C ALA A 74 -7.15 9.18 -28.03
N GLN A 75 -8.18 9.21 -28.88
CA GLN A 75 -9.57 9.06 -28.43
C GLN A 75 -9.84 7.64 -27.88
N LEU A 76 -9.23 6.63 -28.48
CA LEU A 76 -9.36 5.24 -28.05
C LEU A 76 -8.72 5.03 -26.68
N GLU A 77 -7.51 5.55 -26.48
CA GLU A 77 -6.83 5.55 -25.17
C GLU A 77 -7.69 6.26 -24.11
N GLN A 78 -8.31 7.38 -24.46
CA GLN A 78 -9.20 8.10 -23.54
C GLN A 78 -10.45 7.27 -23.17
N LEU A 79 -11.05 6.55 -24.13
CA LEU A 79 -12.19 5.66 -23.87
C LEU A 79 -11.79 4.45 -23.01
N GLU A 80 -10.61 3.89 -23.21
CA GLU A 80 -10.08 2.79 -22.38
C GLU A 80 -9.88 3.24 -20.94
N LYS A 81 -9.23 4.41 -20.74
CA LYS A 81 -9.09 5.03 -19.41
C LYS A 81 -10.45 5.27 -18.74
N LEU A 82 -11.41 5.82 -19.49
CA LEU A 82 -12.75 6.08 -18.97
C LEU A 82 -13.46 4.77 -18.57
N THR A 83 -13.33 3.72 -19.37
CA THR A 83 -13.92 2.42 -19.08
C THR A 83 -13.31 1.81 -17.81
N ALA A 84 -11.98 1.83 -17.69
CA ALA A 84 -11.28 1.36 -16.49
C ALA A 84 -11.70 2.14 -15.23
N ASN A 85 -11.84 3.47 -15.34
CA ASN A 85 -12.30 4.32 -14.24
C ASN A 85 -13.73 3.98 -13.81
N VAL A 86 -14.63 3.70 -14.76
CA VAL A 86 -16.01 3.31 -14.46
C VAL A 86 -16.06 1.93 -13.78
N GLU A 87 -15.26 0.99 -14.25
CA GLU A 87 -15.16 -0.34 -13.64
C GLU A 87 -14.59 -0.26 -12.21
N PHE A 88 -13.59 0.59 -11.99
CA PHE A 88 -13.06 0.86 -10.66
C PHE A 88 -14.09 1.54 -9.75
N ALA A 89 -14.83 2.54 -10.24
CA ALA A 89 -15.88 3.20 -9.47
C ALA A 89 -17.00 2.25 -9.06
N ARG A 90 -17.31 1.23 -9.89
CA ARG A 90 -18.24 0.17 -9.54
C ARG A 90 -17.74 -0.66 -8.36
N ILE A 91 -16.46 -1.06 -8.37
CA ILE A 91 -15.85 -1.77 -7.25
C ILE A 91 -15.86 -0.91 -5.97
N GLN A 92 -15.50 0.38 -6.09
CA GLN A 92 -15.53 1.31 -4.96
C GLN A 92 -16.92 1.42 -4.33
N LYS A 93 -17.98 1.47 -5.15
CA LYS A 93 -19.36 1.46 -4.65
C LYS A 93 -19.64 0.21 -3.81
N ASP A 94 -19.24 -0.96 -4.29
CA ASP A 94 -19.48 -2.23 -3.59
C ASP A 94 -18.68 -2.30 -2.28
N VAL A 95 -17.44 -1.81 -2.26
CA VAL A 95 -16.62 -1.69 -1.04
C VAL A 95 -17.28 -0.77 -0.01
N VAL A 96 -17.75 0.41 -0.43
CA VAL A 96 -18.46 1.35 0.46
C VAL A 96 -19.74 0.71 1.02
N PHE A 97 -20.49 -0.01 0.20
CA PHE A 97 -21.68 -0.73 0.66
C PHE A 97 -21.35 -1.85 1.66
N GLY A 98 -20.24 -2.56 1.46
CA GLY A 98 -19.71 -3.55 2.40
C GLY A 98 -19.30 -2.91 3.74
N LEU A 99 -18.58 -1.80 3.71
CA LEU A 99 -18.21 -1.04 4.90
C LEU A 99 -19.44 -0.55 5.67
N GLN A 100 -20.45 -0.02 4.98
CA GLN A 100 -21.70 0.42 5.61
C GLN A 100 -22.43 -0.73 6.31
N GLN A 101 -22.48 -1.92 5.71
CA GLN A 101 -23.06 -3.11 6.34
C GLN A 101 -22.22 -3.56 7.54
N GLY A 102 -20.90 -3.61 7.42
CA GLY A 102 -20.00 -3.95 8.52
C GLY A 102 -20.16 -2.98 9.70
N THR A 103 -20.28 -1.67 9.44
CA THR A 103 -20.55 -0.68 10.49
C THR A 103 -21.92 -0.88 11.14
N LYS A 104 -22.96 -1.29 10.40
CA LYS A 104 -24.27 -1.60 10.99
C LYS A 104 -24.19 -2.81 11.92
N VAL A 105 -23.56 -3.90 11.47
CA VAL A 105 -23.36 -5.11 12.28
C VAL A 105 -22.54 -4.80 13.52
N LEU A 106 -21.45 -4.02 13.40
CA LEU A 106 -20.68 -3.56 14.55
C LEU A 106 -21.56 -2.80 15.55
N LYS A 107 -22.41 -1.87 15.09
CA LYS A 107 -23.33 -1.13 15.96
C LYS A 107 -24.33 -2.05 16.67
N GLU A 108 -24.84 -3.06 15.99
CA GLU A 108 -25.73 -4.06 16.58
C GLU A 108 -24.99 -4.87 17.66
N ILE A 109 -23.78 -5.36 17.38
CA ILE A 109 -22.94 -6.06 18.37
C ILE A 109 -22.63 -5.15 19.58
N HIS A 110 -22.27 -3.89 19.34
CA HIS A 110 -22.03 -2.93 20.42
C HIS A 110 -23.29 -2.67 21.26
N ALA A 111 -24.48 -2.67 20.65
CA ALA A 111 -25.74 -2.54 21.37
C ALA A 111 -26.07 -3.80 22.19
N GLU A 112 -25.83 -5.00 21.65
CA GLU A 112 -26.01 -6.28 22.35
C GLU A 112 -25.04 -6.44 23.52
N MET A 113 -23.80 -5.96 23.39
CA MET A 113 -22.82 -5.90 24.49
C MET A 113 -23.13 -4.80 25.52
N GLY A 114 -24.29 -4.14 25.43
CA GLY A 114 -24.77 -3.14 26.39
C GLY A 114 -24.25 -1.72 26.18
N GLY A 115 -23.63 -1.45 25.03
CA GLY A 115 -23.17 -0.12 24.64
C GLY A 115 -22.07 0.44 25.54
N ILE A 116 -21.89 1.76 25.48
CA ILE A 116 -20.95 2.48 26.36
C ILE A 116 -21.41 2.40 27.82
N GLU A 117 -22.73 2.43 28.06
CA GLU A 117 -23.31 2.39 29.40
C GLU A 117 -22.98 1.09 30.16
N HIS A 118 -22.99 -0.06 29.49
CA HIS A 118 -22.59 -1.32 30.13
C HIS A 118 -21.08 -1.37 30.39
N VAL A 119 -20.25 -0.83 29.50
CA VAL A 119 -18.80 -0.74 29.73
C VAL A 119 -18.50 0.21 30.89
N GLU A 120 -19.15 1.37 30.96
CA GLU A 120 -19.03 2.32 32.07
C GLU A 120 -19.51 1.71 33.40
N LYS A 121 -20.63 0.97 33.37
CA LYS A 121 -21.15 0.26 34.55
C LYS A 121 -20.18 -0.84 35.01
N LEU A 122 -19.62 -1.62 34.08
CA LEU A 122 -18.65 -2.67 34.41
C LEU A 122 -17.37 -2.09 35.02
N MET A 123 -16.89 -0.95 34.49
CA MET A 123 -15.73 -0.24 35.06
C MET A 123 -16.03 0.33 36.45
N GLY A 124 -17.23 0.88 36.66
CA GLY A 124 -17.70 1.32 37.98
C GLY A 124 -17.78 0.17 38.98
N GLU A 125 -18.45 -0.93 38.63
CA GLU A 125 -18.56 -2.12 39.48
C GLU A 125 -17.18 -2.73 39.81
N THR A 126 -16.23 -2.69 38.87
CA THR A 126 -14.86 -3.15 39.11
C THR A 126 -14.12 -2.22 40.09
N ALA A 127 -14.27 -0.91 39.93
CA ALA A 127 -13.66 0.07 40.84
C ALA A 127 -14.23 -0.05 42.26
N ASP A 128 -15.56 -0.20 42.37
CA ASP A 128 -16.24 -0.40 43.65
C ASP A 128 -15.85 -1.73 44.30
N ALA A 129 -15.69 -2.81 43.52
CA ALA A 129 -15.21 -4.10 44.02
C ALA A 129 -13.76 -4.03 44.54
N ILE A 130 -12.89 -3.28 43.87
CA ILE A 130 -11.51 -3.03 44.33
C ILE A 130 -11.52 -2.21 45.62
N ALA A 131 -12.33 -1.16 45.69
CA ALA A 131 -12.46 -0.34 46.89
C ALA A 131 -13.01 -1.15 48.07
N TYR A 132 -14.04 -1.98 47.84
CA TYR A 132 -14.58 -2.89 48.85
C TYR A 132 -13.55 -3.93 49.28
N GLN A 133 -12.78 -4.50 48.35
CA GLN A 133 -11.69 -5.42 48.68
C GLN A 133 -10.64 -4.74 49.55
N GLN A 134 -10.27 -3.49 49.25
CA GLN A 134 -9.34 -2.70 50.07
C GLN A 134 -9.92 -2.42 51.46
N GLU A 135 -11.18 -2.02 51.55
CA GLU A 135 -11.86 -1.79 52.84
C GLU A 135 -11.96 -3.08 53.68
N VAL A 136 -12.27 -4.21 53.04
CA VAL A 136 -12.29 -5.53 53.68
C VAL A 136 -10.89 -5.93 54.12
N SER A 137 -9.85 -5.71 53.30
CA SER A 137 -8.46 -5.93 53.69
C SER A 137 -8.05 -5.05 54.87
N ASP A 138 -8.47 -3.78 54.90
CA ASP A 138 -8.21 -2.86 56.00
C ASP A 138 -8.95 -3.27 57.29
N MET A 139 -10.21 -3.72 57.18
CA MET A 139 -11.02 -4.18 58.32
C MET A 139 -10.59 -5.54 58.86
N LEU A 140 -10.15 -6.47 58.01
CA LEU A 140 -9.58 -7.75 58.44
C LEU A 140 -8.17 -7.60 59.05
N GLY A 141 -7.64 -6.37 59.13
CA GLY A 141 -6.33 -6.12 59.70
C GLY A 141 -5.20 -6.57 58.80
N GLY A 142 -5.40 -6.57 57.47
CA GLY A 142 -4.37 -6.81 56.47
C GLY A 142 -3.37 -5.65 56.33
N ARG A 143 -3.15 -4.87 57.39
CA ARG A 143 -1.92 -4.08 57.51
C ARG A 143 -0.90 -5.05 58.08
N ILE A 144 0.02 -5.49 57.22
CA ILE A 144 1.27 -6.13 57.67
C ILE A 144 1.76 -5.33 58.87
N SER A 145 1.99 -5.98 60.02
CA SER A 145 2.51 -5.28 61.19
C SER A 145 3.81 -4.60 60.79
N ASN A 146 4.16 -3.42 61.33
CA ASN A 146 5.46 -2.81 61.04
C ASN A 146 6.64 -3.79 61.26
N GLN A 147 6.44 -4.77 62.15
CA GLN A 147 7.38 -5.85 62.43
C GLN A 147 7.44 -6.90 61.32
N ASP A 148 6.31 -7.27 60.74
CA ASP A 148 6.23 -8.18 59.59
C ASP A 148 6.75 -7.48 58.31
N GLU A 149 6.55 -6.15 58.19
CA GLU A 149 7.12 -5.32 57.11
C GLU A 149 8.64 -5.28 57.21
N GLN A 150 9.18 -5.17 58.43
CA GLN A 150 10.61 -5.25 58.69
C GLN A 150 11.19 -6.64 58.40
N GLU A 151 10.51 -7.72 58.76
CA GLU A 151 10.95 -9.08 58.40
C GLU A 151 10.97 -9.28 56.88
N VAL A 152 9.98 -8.76 56.14
CA VAL A 152 9.94 -8.81 54.68
C VAL A 152 11.03 -7.93 54.05
N GLU A 153 11.29 -6.74 54.60
CA GLU A 153 12.39 -5.87 54.15
C GLU A 153 13.77 -6.51 54.39
N ASP A 154 13.96 -7.17 55.53
CA ASP A 154 15.18 -7.91 55.86
C ASP A 154 15.38 -9.12 54.93
N GLU A 155 14.31 -9.88 54.65
CA GLU A 155 14.35 -11.02 53.73
C GLU A 155 14.61 -10.57 52.28
N LEU A 156 14.05 -9.42 51.88
CA LEU A 156 14.34 -8.79 50.59
C LEU A 156 15.79 -8.31 50.50
N ALA A 157 16.34 -7.72 51.57
CA ALA A 157 17.73 -7.30 51.64
C ALA A 157 18.70 -8.50 51.58
N ALA A 158 18.35 -9.62 52.21
CA ALA A 158 19.10 -10.87 52.13
C ALA A 158 19.11 -11.43 50.70
N LEU A 159 17.95 -11.50 50.03
CA LEU A 159 17.87 -11.93 48.63
C LEU A 159 18.65 -11.01 47.68
N GLN A 160 18.62 -9.70 47.91
CA GLN A 160 19.43 -8.74 47.14
C GLN A 160 20.93 -8.93 47.39
N ALA A 161 21.34 -9.23 48.62
CA ALA A 161 22.73 -9.52 48.96
C ALA A 161 23.21 -10.86 48.36
N ASP A 162 22.36 -11.89 48.30
CA ASP A 162 22.68 -13.16 47.63
C ASP A 162 22.86 -12.96 46.12
N VAL A 163 21.94 -12.24 45.47
CA VAL A 163 22.04 -11.91 44.03
C VAL A 163 23.24 -10.99 43.73
N ALA A 164 23.56 -10.05 44.63
CA ALA A 164 24.73 -9.19 44.49
C ALA A 164 26.05 -9.90 44.84
N GLY A 165 26.03 -10.89 45.74
CA GLY A 165 27.16 -11.74 46.12
C GLY A 165 27.58 -12.68 45.00
N GLU A 166 26.63 -13.22 44.24
CA GLU A 166 26.90 -14.00 43.02
C GLU A 166 27.58 -13.16 41.91
N SER A 167 27.53 -11.83 42.01
CA SER A 167 28.14 -10.92 41.02
C SER A 167 29.59 -10.51 41.35
N LYS A 168 30.20 -10.98 42.47
CA LYS A 168 31.51 -10.48 42.92
C LYS A 168 32.69 -11.44 42.84
N GLU A 169 32.52 -12.68 42.38
CA GLU A 169 33.64 -13.60 42.09
C GLU A 169 33.48 -14.32 40.75
N LEU A 170 33.64 -13.58 39.63
CA LEU A 170 34.04 -14.21 38.37
C LEU A 170 35.57 -14.09 38.25
N PRO A 171 36.34 -15.20 38.26
CA PRO A 171 37.79 -15.15 38.13
C PRO A 171 38.20 -14.61 36.75
N SER A 172 39.20 -13.73 36.73
CA SER A 172 39.81 -13.22 35.49
C SER A 172 40.44 -14.37 34.70
N VAL A 173 39.78 -14.80 33.63
CA VAL A 173 40.27 -15.87 32.75
C VAL A 173 41.47 -15.34 31.95
N PRO A 174 42.64 -16.02 31.94
CA PRO A 174 43.81 -15.56 31.19
C PRO A 174 43.57 -15.51 29.68
N ILE A 175 43.92 -14.39 29.05
CA ILE A 175 43.88 -14.22 27.59
C ILE A 175 45.04 -15.02 26.98
N ALA A 176 44.80 -16.28 26.66
CA ALA A 176 45.68 -17.06 25.80
C ALA A 176 45.31 -16.84 24.32
N ARG A 177 46.22 -16.23 23.55
CA ARG A 177 46.09 -16.04 22.10
C ARG A 177 45.97 -17.41 21.41
N LEU A 178 44.90 -17.61 20.64
CA LEU A 178 44.76 -18.75 19.72
C LEU A 178 45.12 -18.33 18.28
N PRO A 179 45.69 -19.25 17.46
CA PRO A 179 46.35 -18.91 16.21
C PRO A 179 45.37 -18.63 15.07
N GLY A 180 45.75 -17.68 14.21
CA GLY A 180 44.93 -17.17 13.11
C GLY A 180 44.56 -18.22 12.07
N ARG A 181 43.29 -18.18 11.64
CA ARG A 181 42.80 -18.88 10.45
C ARG A 181 42.40 -17.84 9.42
N GLN A 182 43.19 -17.80 8.34
CA GLN A 182 42.98 -16.98 7.15
C GLN A 182 41.67 -17.37 6.47
N THR A 183 40.93 -16.36 6.01
CA THR A 183 40.02 -16.51 4.86
C THR A 183 40.22 -15.32 3.93
N ASP A 184 40.93 -15.58 2.84
CA ASP A 184 40.88 -14.77 1.63
C ASP A 184 39.50 -14.89 0.99
N ALA A 185 38.86 -13.77 0.70
CA ALA A 185 38.01 -13.60 -0.49
C ALA A 185 37.81 -12.11 -0.77
N ALA A 186 38.39 -11.66 -1.88
CA ALA A 186 38.23 -10.35 -2.46
C ALA A 186 36.77 -10.05 -2.85
N GLN A 187 36.34 -8.78 -2.75
CA GLN A 187 36.04 -7.94 -3.93
C GLN A 187 35.57 -6.52 -3.55
N LYS A 188 36.36 -5.53 -4.01
CA LYS A 188 35.99 -4.24 -4.63
C LYS A 188 34.58 -3.67 -4.37
N SER A 189 34.52 -2.41 -3.91
CA SER A 189 34.22 -1.25 -4.77
C SER A 189 34.12 0.08 -4.01
N ALA A 190 34.69 1.12 -4.64
CA ALA A 190 34.30 2.53 -4.64
C ALA A 190 34.70 3.48 -3.48
N GLU A 191 35.56 4.43 -3.87
CA GLU A 191 35.99 5.70 -3.27
C GLU A 191 34.82 6.67 -3.00
N PRO A 192 34.97 7.71 -2.14
CA PRO A 192 35.45 8.99 -2.68
C PRO A 192 36.32 9.87 -1.75
N THR A 193 37.42 10.38 -2.33
CA THR A 193 37.99 11.75 -2.24
C THR A 193 38.09 12.49 -0.89
N GLU A 194 39.32 12.72 -0.43
CA GLU A 194 39.70 13.84 0.45
C GLU A 194 40.34 14.97 -0.38
N PRO A 195 39.97 16.25 -0.20
CA PRO A 195 40.67 17.36 -0.82
C PRO A 195 41.89 17.81 0.02
N GLU A 196 42.96 18.10 -0.72
CA GLU A 196 44.25 18.62 -0.30
C GLU A 196 44.14 19.88 0.58
N ARG A 197 44.89 19.93 1.68
CA ARG A 197 45.19 21.18 2.39
C ARG A 197 46.49 21.77 1.84
N PRO A 198 46.48 22.97 1.24
CA PRO A 198 47.70 23.59 0.77
C PRO A 198 48.51 24.09 1.97
N ASN A 199 49.74 23.62 2.05
CA ASN A 199 50.82 24.28 2.75
C ASN A 199 51.07 25.61 2.03
N MET A 200 51.14 26.74 2.72
CA MET A 200 51.95 27.92 2.36
C MET A 200 51.82 29.04 3.40
N LEU A 201 52.95 29.74 3.57
CA LEU A 201 53.22 31.02 4.23
C LEU A 201 53.58 30.90 5.73
N ALA A 202 54.86 30.79 6.08
CA ALA A 202 55.94 31.80 6.03
C ALA A 202 55.72 32.97 7.00
N ALA A 203 56.50 32.96 8.08
CA ALA A 203 57.19 34.11 8.69
C ALA A 203 58.24 33.57 9.66
#